data_AF-A0A6L6XP82-F1
#
_entry.id   AF-A0A6L6XP82-F1
#
_cell.length_a   1.000
_cell.length_b   1.000
_cell.length_c   1.000
_cell.angle_alpha   90.00
_cell.angle_beta   90.00
_cell.angle_gamma   90.00
#
_symmetry.space_group_name_H-M   'P 1'
#
loop_
_entity.id
_entity.type
_entity.pdbx_description
1 polymer ?
#
loop_
_entity_poly.entity_id
_entity_poly.type
_entity_poly.pdbx_seq_one_letter_code
_entity_poly.pdbx_strand_id
1 'polypeptide(L)'
;MDWRARNGLGFALVAVVVASMSLVGSPPSATSAAAASTSRATHAGERALPAPKVRLELRQDRVTTTQRARVRVSLRLPSVQAQRLTGRVRVTAKGGSTLRRAHGRAVAGKATIALPKLKTGVYRVRATFLGTKRLGRAHSAYQTLRVVTGVGAAGPQPAPPAGFPNASNTGVPAGTTLTAYTGSSTISRANTVIDGKTLGCIEVTAPGVVIRNSKITCKPTYAAVTVDDGGFAGAPLLLEDVEIDCGDNPGHGIGEANVTVRRANIHGCENGLDVNQSITVEDSYIHDLYNSSEAHADGIQLAGHLEGGGFVEGAKNVTIRHNTIYGVGPDGSLGTSAIISNPRGDTNILIEANLLAGGAYTLYCDRPGAGIAYRVIDNHFSTRFSPSVGAFGPTDGCADEERSGNVVHETGAAVRFD
;
A
#
# COMPACT_ATOMS: atom_id res chain seq x y z
N MET A 1 -31.19 19.70 8.73
CA MET A 1 -31.16 20.58 9.92
C MET A 1 -30.08 21.62 9.67
N ASP A 2 -30.52 22.87 9.60
CA ASP A 2 -29.83 24.03 9.05
C ASP A 2 -29.29 24.88 10.23
N TRP A 3 -28.04 25.35 10.18
CA TRP A 3 -27.56 26.32 11.17
C TRP A 3 -26.51 27.29 10.59
N ARG A 4 -26.97 28.50 10.29
CA ARG A 4 -26.17 29.73 10.21
C ARG A 4 -26.44 30.59 11.45
N ALA A 5 -25.39 31.12 12.09
CA ALA A 5 -25.30 32.47 12.68
C ALA A 5 -23.93 32.63 13.39
N ARG A 6 -23.01 33.46 12.89
CA ARG A 6 -22.82 34.91 13.19
C ARG A 6 -22.32 35.22 14.60
N ASN A 7 -21.12 35.79 14.67
CA ASN A 7 -20.60 36.91 15.50
C ASN A 7 -19.12 37.09 15.07
N GLY A 8 -18.50 38.26 14.87
CA GLY A 8 -18.80 39.64 15.20
C GLY A 8 -17.45 40.32 15.49
N LEU A 9 -17.03 41.20 14.58
CA LEU A 9 -15.97 42.22 14.58
C LEU A 9 -15.00 42.40 15.78
N GLY A 10 -13.72 42.59 15.44
CA GLY A 10 -12.72 43.26 16.27
C GLY A 10 -11.48 43.68 15.45
N PHE A 11 -11.49 44.90 14.92
CA PHE A 11 -10.34 45.56 14.29
C PHE A 11 -9.33 46.01 15.36
N ALA A 12 -8.04 45.75 15.17
CA ALA A 12 -6.96 46.57 15.71
C ALA A 12 -5.75 46.54 14.78
N LEU A 13 -5.38 47.74 14.36
CA LEU A 13 -4.38 48.14 13.39
C LEU A 13 -3.07 48.43 14.14
N VAL A 14 -1.94 47.80 13.80
CA VAL A 14 -0.61 48.36 14.15
C VAL A 14 0.41 48.14 13.01
N ALA A 15 0.82 49.29 12.50
CA ALA A 15 1.91 49.70 11.63
C ALA A 15 3.04 48.73 11.25
N VAL A 16 3.28 48.74 9.93
CA VAL A 16 4.53 48.46 9.23
C VAL A 16 5.52 49.61 9.46
N VAL A 17 6.78 49.30 9.77
CA VAL A 17 7.93 50.21 9.57
C VAL A 17 9.00 49.47 8.79
N VAL A 18 9.41 50.07 7.66
CA VAL A 18 10.41 49.58 6.71
C VAL A 18 11.69 50.42 6.84
N ALA A 19 12.82 49.72 6.73
CA ALA A 19 14.15 50.12 6.26
C ALA A 19 15.03 51.08 7.09
N SER A 20 16.27 50.62 7.30
CA SER A 20 17.45 51.34 6.81
C SER A 20 18.60 50.36 6.53
N MET A 21 19.13 50.42 5.31
CA MET A 21 20.36 49.76 4.87
C MET A 21 21.59 50.49 5.42
N SER A 22 22.67 49.77 5.68
CA SER A 22 24.04 50.29 5.50
C SER A 22 24.98 49.14 5.13
N LEU A 23 25.48 49.24 3.90
CA LEU A 23 26.61 48.48 3.36
C LEU A 23 27.92 48.91 4.05
N VAL A 24 28.90 48.01 4.10
CA VAL A 24 30.28 48.17 3.60
C VAL A 24 31.20 47.14 4.30
N GLY A 25 31.95 46.38 3.50
CA GLY A 25 33.15 45.68 3.96
C GLY A 25 33.33 44.26 3.42
N SER A 26 33.96 44.13 2.26
CA SER A 26 34.68 42.91 1.83
C SER A 26 36.14 43.31 1.49
N PRO A 27 37.04 42.35 1.25
CA PRO A 27 38.07 41.86 2.17
C PRO A 27 39.49 42.33 1.77
N PRO A 28 40.55 41.84 2.42
CA PRO A 28 41.82 41.67 1.71
C PRO A 28 42.30 40.22 1.72
N SER A 29 42.64 39.76 0.53
CA SER A 29 43.53 38.64 0.23
C SER A 29 44.95 39.17 0.01
N ALA A 30 45.97 38.54 0.62
CA ALA A 30 47.19 38.05 -0.05
C ALA A 30 48.33 37.74 0.95
N THR A 31 48.78 36.48 0.91
CA THR A 31 50.16 36.00 1.02
C THR A 31 51.16 36.62 2.02
N SER A 32 51.63 35.81 2.97
CA SER A 32 53.07 35.55 3.06
C SER A 32 53.34 34.14 3.61
N ALA A 33 54.28 33.46 2.98
CA ALA A 33 54.87 32.22 3.44
C ALA A 33 56.15 32.55 4.22
N ALA A 34 56.35 31.93 5.39
CA ALA A 34 57.67 31.45 5.84
C ALA A 34 57.60 30.82 7.24
N ALA A 35 58.47 29.82 7.39
CA ALA A 35 59.07 29.31 8.63
C ALA A 35 58.19 28.42 9.54
N ALA A 36 58.37 27.13 9.29
CA ALA A 36 58.14 26.05 10.24
C ALA A 36 58.84 26.32 11.58
N SER A 37 58.06 26.29 12.67
CA SER A 37 58.57 25.87 13.97
C SER A 37 57.81 24.62 14.39
N THR A 38 58.52 23.50 14.42
CA THR A 38 58.03 22.22 14.93
C THR A 38 57.87 22.32 16.44
N SER A 39 56.71 22.77 16.90
CA SER A 39 56.28 22.48 18.28
C SER A 39 55.62 21.11 18.26
N ARG A 40 56.30 20.16 18.90
CA ARG A 40 55.86 18.79 19.10
C ARG A 40 54.70 18.84 20.11
N ALA A 41 53.50 19.14 19.61
CA ALA A 41 52.27 18.98 20.37
C ALA A 41 52.05 17.49 20.60
N THR A 42 52.47 17.06 21.78
CA THR A 42 52.15 15.79 22.42
C THR A 42 50.73 15.36 22.07
N HIS A 43 50.57 14.16 21.52
CA HIS A 43 49.29 13.50 21.28
C HIS A 43 48.38 13.62 22.51
N ALA A 44 47.48 14.61 22.50
CA ALA A 44 46.32 14.60 23.35
C ALA A 44 45.53 13.34 22.98
N GLY A 45 45.52 12.35 23.89
CA GLY A 45 44.82 11.10 23.69
C GLY A 45 43.40 11.38 23.20
N GLU A 46 43.04 10.78 22.06
CA GLU A 46 41.71 10.92 21.47
C GLU A 46 40.65 10.53 22.49
N ARG A 47 40.00 11.55 23.07
CA ARG A 47 38.99 11.36 24.11
C ARG A 47 37.84 10.54 23.53
N ALA A 48 37.54 9.40 24.16
CA ALA A 48 36.42 8.56 23.79
C ALA A 48 35.12 9.38 23.79
N LEU A 49 34.36 9.28 22.70
CA LEU A 49 33.06 9.93 22.56
C LEU A 49 31.96 9.07 23.19
N PRO A 50 30.89 9.71 23.72
CA PRO A 50 29.76 9.00 24.28
C PRO A 50 29.08 8.08 23.24
N ALA A 51 28.34 7.10 23.73
CA ALA A 51 27.65 6.15 22.87
C ALA A 51 26.51 6.85 22.08
N PRO A 52 26.36 6.58 20.77
CA PRO A 52 25.29 7.18 19.98
C PRO A 52 23.91 6.61 20.38
N LYS A 53 22.85 7.41 20.22
CA LYS A 53 21.48 6.89 20.27
C LYS A 53 21.24 6.00 19.05
N VAL A 54 20.70 4.80 19.27
CA VAL A 54 20.41 3.82 18.20
C VAL A 54 18.89 3.72 18.05
N ARG A 55 18.36 4.08 16.88
CA ARG A 55 16.97 3.83 16.48
C ARG A 55 16.93 2.62 15.55
N LEU A 56 15.99 1.73 15.80
CA LEU A 56 15.64 0.62 14.94
C LEU A 56 14.26 0.90 14.35
N GLU A 57 14.06 0.52 13.10
CA GLU A 57 12.76 0.54 12.42
C GLU A 57 12.65 -0.72 11.57
N LEU A 58 11.61 -1.52 11.80
CA LEU A 58 11.24 -2.62 10.92
C LEU A 58 10.56 -2.06 9.68
N ARG A 59 11.00 -2.45 8.48
CA ARG A 59 10.28 -2.07 7.24
C ARG A 59 8.89 -2.70 7.18
N GLN A 60 8.76 -3.88 7.78
CA GLN A 60 7.54 -4.64 7.95
C GLN A 60 7.58 -5.23 9.36
N ASP A 61 6.55 -5.00 10.16
CA ASP A 61 6.37 -5.59 11.50
C ASP A 61 5.76 -7.01 11.44
N ARG A 62 5.31 -7.43 10.24
CA ARG A 62 4.86 -8.78 9.90
C ARG A 62 5.57 -9.31 8.64
N VAL A 63 6.11 -10.53 8.71
CA VAL A 63 6.73 -11.24 7.57
C VAL A 63 6.32 -12.71 7.56
N THR A 64 6.43 -13.38 6.41
CA THR A 64 6.24 -14.84 6.34
C THR A 64 7.52 -15.61 6.68
N THR A 65 7.40 -16.92 6.94
CA THR A 65 8.53 -17.84 7.13
C THR A 65 9.49 -17.90 5.93
N THR A 66 9.04 -17.50 4.73
CA THR A 66 9.83 -17.47 3.51
C THR A 66 10.51 -16.13 3.26
N GLN A 67 10.05 -15.05 3.91
CA GLN A 67 10.57 -13.69 3.81
C GLN A 67 11.69 -13.41 4.83
N ARG A 68 12.51 -12.39 4.54
CA ARG A 68 13.53 -11.85 5.45
C ARG A 68 13.09 -10.47 5.93
N ALA A 69 12.89 -10.31 7.24
CA ALA A 69 12.61 -9.01 7.82
C ALA A 69 13.80 -8.05 7.61
N ARG A 70 13.53 -6.88 7.02
CA ARG A 70 14.53 -5.84 6.79
C ARG A 70 14.42 -4.76 7.87
N VAL A 71 15.57 -4.42 8.44
CA VAL A 71 15.69 -3.51 9.56
C VAL A 71 16.51 -2.29 9.14
N ARG A 72 15.94 -1.10 9.26
CA ARG A 72 16.67 0.16 9.16
C ARG A 72 17.20 0.53 10.54
N VAL A 73 18.47 0.87 10.61
CA VAL A 73 19.15 1.32 11.82
C VAL A 73 19.68 2.71 11.59
N SER A 74 19.39 3.63 12.53
CA SER A 74 19.90 5.00 12.53
C SER A 74 20.66 5.28 13.82
N LEU A 75 21.86 5.82 13.69
CA LEU A 75 22.72 6.28 14.77
C LEU A 75 22.65 7.80 14.83
N ARG A 76 22.42 8.35 16.02
CA ARG A 76 22.43 9.81 16.23
C ARG A 76 23.27 10.15 17.44
N LEU A 77 24.22 11.07 17.23
CA LEU A 77 24.96 11.72 18.29
C LEU A 77 25.07 13.21 17.92
N PRO A 78 24.29 14.11 18.53
CA PRO A 78 24.14 15.49 18.08
C PRO A 78 25.47 16.26 17.92
N SER A 79 26.45 15.98 18.76
CA SER A 79 27.78 16.59 18.72
C SER A 79 28.70 16.04 17.62
N VAL A 80 28.21 15.11 16.77
CA VAL A 80 29.00 14.41 15.77
C VAL A 80 28.27 14.38 14.43
N GLN A 81 28.94 14.85 13.38
CA GLN A 81 28.44 14.77 12.00
C GLN A 81 28.15 13.31 11.60
N ALA A 82 27.05 13.10 10.89
CA ALA A 82 26.57 11.77 10.52
C ALA A 82 27.64 10.93 9.79
N GLN A 83 28.45 11.56 8.92
CA GLN A 83 29.55 10.93 8.18
C GLN A 83 30.58 10.25 9.09
N ARG A 84 30.75 10.72 10.33
CA ARG A 84 31.65 10.13 11.33
C ARG A 84 31.01 9.00 12.14
N LEU A 85 29.69 8.82 12.07
CA LEU A 85 28.97 7.73 12.72
C LEU A 85 29.01 6.45 11.87
N THR A 86 30.20 5.86 11.79
CA THR A 86 30.41 4.60 11.07
C THR A 86 30.82 3.48 12.03
N GLY A 87 30.41 2.25 11.74
CA GLY A 87 30.82 1.09 12.54
C GLY A 87 29.90 -0.12 12.39
N ARG A 88 30.23 -1.20 13.11
CA ARG A 88 29.49 -2.46 13.02
C ARG A 88 28.20 -2.39 13.83
N VAL A 89 27.12 -2.88 13.24
CA VAL A 89 25.80 -3.03 13.86
C VAL A 89 25.41 -4.49 13.84
N ARG A 90 24.86 -4.97 14.95
CA ARG A 90 24.28 -6.30 15.09
C ARG A 90 22.79 -6.17 15.35
N VAL A 91 21.96 -6.80 14.54
CA VAL A 91 20.53 -6.95 14.79
C VAL A 91 20.28 -8.33 15.38
N THR A 92 19.52 -8.40 16.47
CA THR A 92 19.16 -9.65 17.15
C THR A 92 17.64 -9.79 17.15
N ALA A 93 17.13 -10.97 16.79
CA ALA A 93 15.74 -11.35 16.91
C ALA A 93 15.63 -12.54 17.87
N LYS A 94 14.85 -12.39 18.95
CA LYS A 94 14.62 -13.43 19.97
C LYS A 94 13.13 -13.71 20.11
N GLY A 95 12.71 -14.95 19.93
CA GLY A 95 11.32 -15.40 20.07
C GLY A 95 11.28 -16.89 20.45
N GLY A 96 10.56 -17.24 21.51
CA GLY A 96 10.62 -18.60 22.09
C GLY A 96 12.06 -19.05 22.38
N SER A 97 12.41 -20.25 21.92
CA SER A 97 13.78 -20.79 21.97
C SER A 97 14.69 -20.30 20.82
N THR A 98 14.15 -19.56 19.85
CA THR A 98 14.89 -19.12 18.66
C THR A 98 15.61 -17.79 18.91
N LEU A 99 16.92 -17.77 18.69
CA LEU A 99 17.76 -16.58 18.67
C LEU A 99 18.50 -16.48 17.34
N ARG A 100 18.23 -15.43 16.57
CA ARG A 100 18.95 -15.16 15.31
C ARG A 100 19.63 -13.80 15.36
N ARG A 101 20.76 -13.70 14.66
CA ARG A 101 21.59 -12.51 14.59
C ARG A 101 21.93 -12.22 13.14
N ALA A 102 21.93 -10.95 12.77
CA ALA A 102 22.48 -10.44 11.53
C ALA A 102 23.44 -9.30 11.83
N HIS A 103 24.41 -9.09 10.95
CA HIS A 103 25.40 -8.04 11.10
C HIS A 103 25.39 -7.15 9.85
N GLY A 104 25.70 -5.88 10.05
CA GLY A 104 25.91 -4.93 8.97
C GLY A 104 26.82 -3.81 9.42
N ARG A 105 27.07 -2.87 8.51
CA ARG A 105 27.89 -1.69 8.77
C ARG A 105 27.03 -0.45 8.64
N ALA A 106 27.03 0.40 9.65
CA ALA A 106 26.49 1.74 9.54
C ALA A 106 27.49 2.63 8.79
N VAL A 107 27.00 3.33 7.77
CA VAL A 107 27.71 4.35 7.00
C VAL A 107 26.89 5.63 7.07
N ALA A 108 27.53 6.75 7.37
CA ALA A 108 26.87 8.02 7.62
C ALA A 108 25.70 7.91 8.64
N GLY A 109 25.88 7.12 9.69
CA GLY A 109 24.87 6.87 10.72
C GLY A 109 23.71 5.95 10.31
N LYS A 110 23.68 5.39 9.09
CA LYS A 110 22.57 4.54 8.61
C LYS A 110 23.04 3.14 8.25
N ALA A 111 22.22 2.13 8.52
CA ALA A 111 22.40 0.77 8.03
C ALA A 111 21.06 0.13 7.66
N THR A 112 21.02 -0.71 6.63
CA THR A 112 19.89 -1.61 6.37
C THR A 112 20.38 -3.05 6.49
N ILE A 113 19.73 -3.85 7.34
CA ILE A 113 20.17 -5.21 7.68
C ILE A 113 18.98 -6.15 7.54
N ALA A 114 19.13 -7.22 6.76
CA ALA A 114 18.14 -8.28 6.67
C ALA A 114 18.43 -9.36 7.71
N LEU A 115 17.42 -9.73 8.50
CA LEU A 115 17.51 -10.89 9.38
C LEU A 115 17.53 -12.20 8.57
N PRO A 116 18.07 -13.31 9.11
CA PRO A 116 17.81 -14.64 8.58
C PRO A 116 16.30 -14.92 8.54
N LYS A 117 15.86 -15.82 7.66
CA LYS A 117 14.47 -16.32 7.70
C LYS A 117 14.20 -16.92 9.09
N LEU A 118 13.02 -16.63 9.62
CA LEU A 118 12.62 -17.00 10.97
C LEU A 118 11.49 -18.02 10.90
N LYS A 119 11.39 -18.88 11.93
CA LYS A 119 10.21 -19.74 12.09
C LYS A 119 9.03 -18.88 12.53
N THR A 120 7.81 -19.38 12.31
CA THR A 120 6.58 -18.76 12.82
C THR A 120 6.68 -18.43 14.30
N GLY A 121 6.20 -17.26 14.70
CA GLY A 121 6.20 -16.80 16.08
C GLY A 121 6.39 -15.29 16.20
N VAL A 122 6.39 -14.82 17.44
CA VAL A 122 6.61 -13.40 17.78
C VAL A 122 8.04 -13.21 18.27
N TYR A 123 8.76 -12.26 17.67
CA TYR A 123 10.15 -11.98 17.97
C TYR A 123 10.33 -10.57 18.50
N ARG A 124 11.14 -10.42 19.54
CA ARG A 124 11.68 -9.13 19.98
C ARG A 124 12.97 -8.83 19.22
N VAL A 125 12.97 -7.76 18.45
CA VAL A 125 14.08 -7.35 17.58
C VAL A 125 14.77 -6.11 18.13
N ARG A 126 16.11 -6.10 18.18
CA ARG A 126 16.92 -4.97 18.64
C ARG A 126 18.18 -4.81 17.80
N ALA A 127 18.58 -3.57 17.52
CA ALA A 127 19.88 -3.23 16.95
C ALA A 127 20.88 -2.88 18.06
N THR A 128 22.12 -3.33 17.91
CA THR A 128 23.25 -2.99 18.78
C THR A 128 24.38 -2.44 17.92
N PHE A 129 24.75 -1.18 18.13
CA PHE A 129 26.00 -0.62 17.64
C PHE A 129 27.15 -1.15 18.49
N LEU A 130 28.12 -1.82 17.88
CA LEU A 130 29.16 -2.56 18.61
C LEU A 130 30.28 -1.68 19.17
N GLY A 131 30.22 -0.37 18.93
CA GLY A 131 31.27 0.58 19.28
C GLY A 131 32.42 0.60 18.28
N THR A 132 33.27 1.61 18.42
CA THR A 132 34.56 1.73 17.75
C THR A 132 35.61 2.16 18.78
N LYS A 133 36.86 2.38 18.38
CA LYS A 133 37.87 3.00 19.26
C LYS A 133 37.42 4.37 19.78
N ARG A 134 36.57 5.07 19.03
CA ARG A 134 36.12 6.44 19.34
C ARG A 134 34.70 6.53 19.87
N LEU A 135 33.80 5.61 19.53
CA LEU A 135 32.39 5.67 19.91
C LEU A 135 32.02 4.52 20.84
N GLY A 136 31.36 4.83 21.95
CA GLY A 136 30.82 3.83 22.87
C GLY A 136 29.80 2.88 22.22
N ARG A 137 29.66 1.69 22.78
CA ARG A 137 28.66 0.69 22.39
C ARG A 137 27.26 1.15 22.82
N ALA A 138 26.25 0.96 21.96
CA ALA A 138 24.85 1.33 22.26
C ALA A 138 23.85 0.36 21.64
N HIS A 139 22.58 0.44 22.05
CA HIS A 139 21.51 -0.40 21.53
C HIS A 139 20.17 0.33 21.47
N SER A 140 19.26 -0.15 20.61
CA SER A 140 17.90 0.38 20.47
C SER A 140 16.95 -0.19 21.52
N ALA A 141 15.77 0.42 21.65
CA ALA A 141 14.61 -0.27 22.20
C ALA A 141 14.28 -1.54 21.38
N TYR A 142 13.51 -2.45 21.98
CA TYR A 142 12.97 -3.60 21.24
C TYR A 142 11.79 -3.17 20.37
N GLN A 143 11.68 -3.75 19.19
CA GLN A 143 10.44 -3.78 18.40
C GLN A 143 9.93 -5.21 18.27
N THR A 144 8.63 -5.35 18.03
CA THR A 144 7.99 -6.65 17.85
C THR A 144 7.91 -6.97 16.36
N LEU A 145 8.34 -8.17 15.98
CA LEU A 145 8.21 -8.73 14.64
C LEU A 145 7.35 -9.99 14.72
N ARG A 146 6.26 -10.03 13.97
CA ARG A 146 5.42 -11.23 13.81
C ARG A 146 5.87 -12.00 12.58
N VAL A 147 6.21 -13.27 12.75
CA VAL A 147 6.52 -14.18 11.66
C VAL A 147 5.38 -15.15 11.54
N VAL A 148 4.71 -15.19 10.40
CA VAL A 148 3.59 -16.09 10.13
C VAL A 148 4.03 -17.19 9.17
N THR A 149 3.39 -18.36 9.25
CA THR A 149 3.49 -19.34 8.15
C THR A 149 3.04 -18.64 6.89
N GLY A 150 3.89 -18.58 5.87
CA GLY A 150 3.39 -18.27 4.54
C GLY A 150 2.42 -19.39 4.17
N VAL A 151 1.15 -19.06 3.95
CA VAL A 151 0.39 -19.77 2.91
C VAL A 151 1.32 -19.77 1.71
N GLY A 152 1.54 -20.96 1.12
CA GLY A 152 2.58 -21.20 0.14
C GLY A 152 2.80 -19.96 -0.71
N ALA A 153 4.04 -19.47 -0.77
CA ALA A 153 4.38 -18.50 -1.77
C ALA A 153 3.78 -19.05 -3.06
N ALA A 154 2.89 -18.28 -3.70
CA ALA A 154 2.65 -18.44 -5.11
C ALA A 154 4.02 -18.73 -5.73
N GLY A 155 4.09 -19.71 -6.63
CA GLY A 155 5.30 -19.91 -7.44
C GLY A 155 5.81 -18.57 -7.95
N PRO A 156 7.09 -18.46 -8.38
CA PRO A 156 7.62 -17.20 -8.91
C PRO A 156 6.53 -16.50 -9.73
N GLN A 157 6.04 -15.36 -9.22
CA GLN A 157 4.93 -14.64 -9.83
C GLN A 157 5.34 -14.52 -11.30
N PRO A 158 4.55 -15.09 -12.25
CA PRO A 158 4.85 -14.92 -13.66
C PRO A 158 5.12 -13.44 -13.86
N ALA A 159 6.20 -13.11 -14.58
CA ALA A 159 6.42 -11.72 -14.96
C ALA A 159 5.09 -11.18 -15.52
N PRO A 160 4.67 -9.96 -15.13
CA PRO A 160 3.43 -9.40 -15.65
C PRO A 160 3.41 -9.60 -17.18
N PRO A 161 2.30 -10.10 -17.76
CA PRO A 161 2.17 -10.24 -19.19
C PRO A 161 2.60 -8.95 -19.90
N ALA A 162 3.07 -9.03 -21.14
CA ALA A 162 3.35 -7.81 -21.90
C ALA A 162 2.05 -6.99 -22.04
N GLY A 163 1.99 -5.84 -21.37
CA GLY A 163 0.81 -4.95 -21.36
C GLY A 163 -0.12 -5.17 -20.16
N PHE A 164 -1.16 -4.34 -20.09
CA PHE A 164 -2.14 -4.38 -19.00
C PHE A 164 -3.12 -5.58 -19.11
N PRO A 165 -3.71 -6.02 -17.99
CA PRO A 165 -4.72 -7.08 -17.99
C PRO A 165 -5.91 -6.80 -18.93
N ASN A 166 -6.44 -7.83 -19.55
CA ASN A 166 -7.62 -7.78 -20.39
C ASN A 166 -8.23 -9.19 -20.52
N ALA A 167 -9.38 -9.30 -21.20
CA ALA A 167 -10.11 -10.56 -21.36
C ALA A 167 -9.29 -11.74 -21.91
N SER A 168 -8.19 -11.53 -22.64
CA SER A 168 -7.36 -12.61 -23.18
C SER A 168 -6.34 -13.19 -22.17
N ASN A 169 -6.04 -12.49 -21.08
CA ASN A 169 -5.01 -12.88 -20.10
C ASN A 169 -5.50 -12.88 -18.64
N THR A 170 -6.80 -12.68 -18.43
CA THR A 170 -7.49 -12.77 -17.12
C THR A 170 -8.71 -13.67 -17.23
N GLY A 171 -9.20 -14.16 -16.09
CA GLY A 171 -10.34 -15.05 -16.03
C GLY A 171 -9.93 -16.52 -16.08
N VAL A 172 -10.87 -17.37 -16.48
CA VAL A 172 -10.58 -18.79 -16.65
C VAL A 172 -9.58 -18.98 -17.81
N PRO A 173 -8.46 -19.70 -17.61
CA PRO A 173 -7.49 -19.88 -18.67
C PRO A 173 -8.09 -20.59 -19.88
N ALA A 174 -7.76 -20.14 -21.09
CA ALA A 174 -8.25 -20.73 -22.33
C ALA A 174 -7.94 -22.24 -22.38
N GLY A 175 -8.93 -23.05 -22.76
CA GLY A 175 -8.82 -24.51 -22.81
C GLY A 175 -9.04 -25.23 -21.47
N THR A 176 -9.37 -24.50 -20.39
CA THR A 176 -9.76 -25.12 -19.12
C THR A 176 -11.11 -25.83 -19.26
N THR A 177 -11.13 -27.13 -18.97
CA THR A 177 -12.39 -27.88 -18.85
C THR A 177 -13.02 -27.62 -17.49
N LEU A 178 -14.14 -26.91 -17.46
CA LEU A 178 -14.90 -26.66 -16.24
C LEU A 178 -15.93 -27.75 -15.97
N THR A 179 -16.15 -28.05 -14.69
CA THR A 179 -17.21 -28.95 -14.22
C THR A 179 -18.06 -28.27 -13.16
N ALA A 180 -19.33 -28.65 -13.04
CA ALA A 180 -20.19 -28.08 -12.01
C ALA A 180 -19.62 -28.35 -10.60
N TYR A 181 -19.55 -27.31 -9.77
CA TYR A 181 -19.36 -27.48 -8.35
C TYR A 181 -20.68 -27.86 -7.69
N THR A 182 -20.68 -28.95 -6.94
CA THR A 182 -21.87 -29.50 -6.27
C THR A 182 -21.78 -29.41 -4.74
N GLY A 183 -20.78 -28.70 -4.22
CA GLY A 183 -20.62 -28.50 -2.79
C GLY A 183 -21.48 -27.34 -2.27
N SER A 184 -21.34 -27.06 -0.97
CA SER A 184 -22.01 -25.94 -0.30
C SER A 184 -21.59 -24.60 -0.88
N SER A 185 -22.53 -23.64 -0.98
CA SER A 185 -22.25 -22.23 -1.29
C SER A 185 -21.50 -21.52 -0.15
N THR A 186 -21.72 -21.95 1.10
CA THR A 186 -20.91 -21.52 2.25
C THR A 186 -19.69 -22.43 2.41
N ILE A 187 -18.50 -21.90 2.18
CA ILE A 187 -17.21 -22.59 2.29
C ILE A 187 -16.65 -22.39 3.71
N SER A 188 -16.98 -23.32 4.61
CA SER A 188 -16.63 -23.25 6.03
C SER A 188 -15.46 -24.15 6.45
N ARG A 189 -14.87 -24.89 5.51
CA ARG A 189 -13.70 -25.74 5.77
C ARG A 189 -12.41 -25.03 5.37
N ALA A 190 -11.52 -24.87 6.34
CA ALA A 190 -10.21 -24.27 6.11
C ALA A 190 -9.39 -25.04 5.06
N ASN A 191 -8.64 -24.31 4.24
CA ASN A 191 -7.82 -24.84 3.14
C ASN A 191 -8.60 -25.61 2.06
N THR A 192 -9.90 -25.34 1.91
CA THR A 192 -10.67 -25.88 0.78
C THR A 192 -10.08 -25.35 -0.53
N VAL A 193 -9.96 -26.23 -1.52
CA VAL A 193 -9.52 -25.87 -2.87
C VAL A 193 -10.65 -26.19 -3.86
N ILE A 194 -11.08 -25.17 -4.59
CA ILE A 194 -12.03 -25.26 -5.69
C ILE A 194 -11.25 -24.94 -6.97
N ASP A 195 -11.19 -25.88 -7.89
CA ASP A 195 -10.33 -25.79 -9.09
C ASP A 195 -11.08 -26.35 -10.30
N GLY A 196 -11.10 -25.60 -11.41
CA GLY A 196 -11.74 -26.04 -12.65
C GLY A 196 -13.27 -26.15 -12.54
N LYS A 197 -13.93 -25.21 -11.84
CA LYS A 197 -15.35 -25.30 -11.54
C LYS A 197 -16.21 -24.16 -12.09
N THR A 198 -17.47 -24.48 -12.40
CA THR A 198 -18.55 -23.48 -12.47
C THR A 198 -19.31 -23.46 -11.16
N LEU A 199 -19.56 -22.27 -10.61
CA LEU A 199 -20.20 -22.06 -9.31
C LEU A 199 -21.27 -20.95 -9.39
N GLY A 200 -22.24 -21.00 -8.48
CA GLY A 200 -23.07 -19.84 -8.14
C GLY A 200 -22.38 -18.95 -7.09
N CYS A 201 -23.14 -18.02 -6.49
CA CYS A 201 -22.61 -17.15 -5.44
C CYS A 201 -22.10 -17.98 -4.25
N ILE A 202 -21.04 -17.49 -3.59
CA ILE A 202 -20.40 -18.17 -2.47
C ILE A 202 -20.11 -17.22 -1.31
N GLU A 203 -20.11 -17.79 -0.12
CA GLU A 203 -19.68 -17.14 1.11
C GLU A 203 -18.53 -17.96 1.71
N VAL A 204 -17.43 -17.32 2.09
CA VAL A 204 -16.25 -18.00 2.62
C VAL A 204 -16.05 -17.60 4.08
N THR A 205 -16.22 -18.59 4.96
CA THR A 205 -16.17 -18.40 6.43
C THR A 205 -14.99 -19.11 7.09
N ALA A 206 -13.98 -19.51 6.30
CA ALA A 206 -12.81 -20.23 6.78
C ALA A 206 -11.50 -19.79 6.13
N PRO A 207 -10.36 -19.89 6.86
CA PRO A 207 -9.07 -19.42 6.35
C PRO A 207 -8.45 -20.34 5.30
N GLY A 208 -7.67 -19.73 4.40
CA GLY A 208 -6.80 -20.42 3.45
C GLY A 208 -7.54 -21.10 2.30
N VAL A 209 -8.81 -20.76 2.07
CA VAL A 209 -9.56 -21.23 0.90
C VAL A 209 -8.90 -20.70 -0.37
N VAL A 210 -8.83 -21.55 -1.39
CA VAL A 210 -8.34 -21.22 -2.73
C VAL A 210 -9.41 -21.57 -3.75
N ILE A 211 -9.75 -20.62 -4.60
CA ILE A 211 -10.63 -20.83 -5.75
C ILE A 211 -9.85 -20.39 -6.98
N ARG A 212 -9.65 -21.31 -7.91
CA ARG A 212 -8.86 -21.04 -9.10
C ARG A 212 -9.38 -21.70 -10.36
N ASN A 213 -8.99 -21.17 -11.52
CA ASN A 213 -9.41 -21.68 -12.84
C ASN A 213 -10.91 -21.92 -12.90
N SER A 214 -11.71 -21.02 -12.33
CA SER A 214 -13.13 -21.27 -12.06
C SER A 214 -13.98 -20.08 -12.49
N LYS A 215 -15.22 -20.35 -12.88
CA LYS A 215 -16.21 -19.34 -13.25
C LYS A 215 -17.33 -19.28 -12.21
N ILE A 216 -17.57 -18.10 -11.69
CA ILE A 216 -18.64 -17.80 -10.74
C ILE A 216 -19.68 -16.99 -11.50
N THR A 217 -20.89 -17.54 -11.64
CA THR A 217 -21.98 -16.87 -12.34
C THR A 217 -23.23 -16.90 -11.46
N CYS A 218 -23.69 -15.73 -11.04
CA CYS A 218 -24.89 -15.60 -10.24
C CYS A 218 -25.42 -14.16 -10.26
N LYS A 219 -26.62 -13.93 -9.73
CA LYS A 219 -27.16 -12.58 -9.49
C LYS A 219 -27.14 -12.31 -7.98
N PRO A 220 -26.08 -11.69 -7.44
CA PRO A 220 -25.94 -11.53 -6.00
C PRO A 220 -26.98 -10.57 -5.42
N THR A 221 -27.40 -10.81 -4.17
CA THR A 221 -28.16 -9.80 -3.39
C THR A 221 -27.24 -8.78 -2.75
N TYR A 222 -25.98 -9.15 -2.53
CA TYR A 222 -24.92 -8.30 -2.00
C TYR A 222 -23.64 -8.47 -2.84
N ALA A 223 -22.93 -9.60 -2.71
CA ALA A 223 -21.75 -9.89 -3.53
C ALA A 223 -21.76 -11.34 -4.07
N ALA A 224 -21.11 -11.57 -5.22
CA ALA A 224 -20.98 -12.93 -5.79
C ALA A 224 -20.00 -13.79 -4.98
N VAL A 225 -18.96 -13.17 -4.40
CA VAL A 225 -18.07 -13.77 -3.42
C VAL A 225 -18.03 -12.92 -2.16
N THR A 226 -18.46 -13.49 -1.03
CA THR A 226 -18.47 -12.80 0.26
C THR A 226 -17.45 -13.39 1.24
N VAL A 227 -16.63 -12.53 1.84
CA VAL A 227 -15.88 -12.75 3.07
C VAL A 227 -16.19 -11.58 4.00
N ASP A 228 -17.02 -11.85 5.01
CA ASP A 228 -17.41 -10.85 6.00
C ASP A 228 -16.18 -10.30 6.73
N ASP A 229 -16.17 -8.99 6.98
CA ASP A 229 -15.13 -8.40 7.80
C ASP A 229 -15.18 -8.97 9.23
N GLY A 230 -14.05 -9.45 9.72
CA GLY A 230 -13.97 -10.19 10.97
C GLY A 230 -14.58 -11.60 10.95
N GLY A 231 -15.08 -12.09 9.81
CA GLY A 231 -15.71 -13.42 9.68
C GLY A 231 -14.78 -14.58 10.03
N PHE A 232 -13.48 -14.44 9.76
CA PHE A 232 -12.45 -15.32 10.30
C PHE A 232 -11.07 -14.64 10.39
N ALA A 233 -10.19 -15.22 11.22
CA ALA A 233 -8.77 -14.85 11.26
C ALA A 233 -7.91 -15.92 10.57
N GLY A 234 -6.89 -15.50 9.82
CA GLY A 234 -5.93 -16.44 9.24
C GLY A 234 -5.44 -16.05 7.85
N ALA A 235 -5.16 -17.06 7.03
CA ALA A 235 -4.80 -16.87 5.63
C ALA A 235 -6.02 -16.35 4.84
N PRO A 236 -5.83 -15.36 3.94
CA PRO A 236 -6.92 -14.82 3.14
C PRO A 236 -7.51 -15.87 2.19
N LEU A 237 -8.71 -15.60 1.68
CA LEU A 237 -9.20 -16.26 0.46
C LEU A 237 -8.27 -15.89 -0.70
N LEU A 238 -7.87 -16.87 -1.50
CA LEU A 238 -7.21 -16.65 -2.78
C LEU A 238 -8.19 -16.93 -3.92
N LEU A 239 -8.48 -15.92 -4.72
CA LEU A 239 -9.12 -16.01 -6.02
C LEU A 239 -8.04 -15.85 -7.10
N GLU A 240 -7.82 -16.86 -7.94
CA GLU A 240 -6.78 -16.84 -8.97
C GLU A 240 -7.28 -17.40 -10.31
N ASP A 241 -7.12 -16.67 -11.41
CA ASP A 241 -7.60 -17.12 -12.72
C ASP A 241 -9.11 -17.44 -12.70
N VAL A 242 -9.90 -16.51 -12.16
CA VAL A 242 -11.35 -16.65 -12.01
C VAL A 242 -12.12 -15.67 -12.86
N GLU A 243 -13.22 -16.12 -13.46
CA GLU A 243 -14.22 -15.22 -14.06
C GLU A 243 -15.38 -15.05 -13.07
N ILE A 244 -15.77 -13.80 -12.80
CA ILE A 244 -16.94 -13.45 -12.00
C ILE A 244 -17.90 -12.67 -12.90
N ASP A 245 -19.09 -13.21 -13.06
CA ASP A 245 -20.17 -12.67 -13.88
C ASP A 245 -21.40 -12.50 -12.99
N CYS A 246 -21.75 -11.25 -12.66
CA CYS A 246 -22.92 -10.95 -11.83
C CYS A 246 -24.24 -10.95 -12.62
N GLY A 247 -24.22 -11.20 -13.93
CA GLY A 247 -25.42 -11.32 -14.77
C GLY A 247 -26.21 -10.03 -14.90
N ASP A 248 -25.52 -8.91 -15.08
CA ASP A 248 -26.04 -7.54 -15.16
C ASP A 248 -26.98 -7.22 -13.97
N ASN A 249 -26.37 -7.08 -12.79
CA ASN A 249 -27.08 -7.01 -11.52
C ASN A 249 -26.47 -5.95 -10.59
N PRO A 250 -27.30 -5.27 -9.75
CA PRO A 250 -26.85 -4.21 -8.83
C PRO A 250 -25.95 -4.67 -7.67
N GLY A 251 -25.64 -5.97 -7.53
CA GLY A 251 -24.71 -6.45 -6.53
C GLY A 251 -23.24 -6.36 -6.96
N HIS A 252 -22.35 -6.66 -6.02
CA HIS A 252 -20.90 -6.56 -6.18
C HIS A 252 -20.27 -7.88 -6.65
N GLY A 253 -19.11 -7.81 -7.29
CA GLY A 253 -18.34 -9.02 -7.62
C GLY A 253 -17.78 -9.69 -6.36
N ILE A 254 -17.11 -8.91 -5.52
CA ILE A 254 -16.46 -9.40 -4.29
C ILE A 254 -16.71 -8.41 -3.16
N GLY A 255 -17.02 -8.91 -1.96
CA GLY A 255 -16.96 -8.16 -0.71
C GLY A 255 -16.49 -9.05 0.44
N GLU A 256 -16.06 -8.58 1.60
CA GLU A 256 -15.63 -7.21 1.91
C GLU A 256 -14.15 -7.16 2.34
N ALA A 257 -13.63 -8.27 2.91
CA ALA A 257 -12.34 -8.25 3.58
C ALA A 257 -11.51 -9.53 3.39
N ASN A 258 -10.20 -9.44 3.62
CA ASN A 258 -9.29 -10.59 3.72
C ASN A 258 -9.28 -11.51 2.47
N VAL A 259 -9.24 -10.89 1.28
CA VAL A 259 -9.19 -11.55 -0.03
C VAL A 259 -7.94 -11.12 -0.81
N THR A 260 -7.30 -12.07 -1.47
CA THR A 260 -6.31 -11.83 -2.52
C THR A 260 -6.90 -12.27 -3.86
N VAL A 261 -6.93 -11.37 -4.83
CA VAL A 261 -7.47 -11.56 -6.18
C VAL A 261 -6.33 -11.42 -7.18
N ARG A 262 -6.14 -12.42 -8.04
CA ARG A 262 -5.11 -12.42 -9.08
C ARG A 262 -5.67 -12.88 -10.42
N ARG A 263 -5.41 -12.11 -11.49
CA ARG A 263 -5.83 -12.45 -12.86
C ARG A 263 -7.33 -12.75 -12.95
N ALA A 264 -8.14 -12.04 -12.17
CA ALA A 264 -9.59 -12.17 -12.26
C ALA A 264 -10.14 -11.37 -13.44
N ASN A 265 -11.22 -11.87 -14.04
CA ASN A 265 -12.05 -11.14 -15.00
C ASN A 265 -13.42 -10.92 -14.32
N ILE A 266 -13.78 -9.67 -14.04
CA ILE A 266 -14.98 -9.32 -13.26
C ILE A 266 -15.85 -8.38 -14.09
N HIS A 267 -17.10 -8.76 -14.32
CA HIS A 267 -18.06 -8.00 -15.15
C HIS A 267 -19.52 -8.24 -14.75
N GLY A 268 -20.41 -7.38 -15.26
CA GLY A 268 -21.86 -7.46 -15.04
C GLY A 268 -22.31 -7.13 -13.60
N CYS A 269 -21.39 -6.65 -12.76
CA CYS A 269 -21.63 -6.27 -11.36
C CYS A 269 -21.74 -4.74 -11.25
N GLU A 270 -22.52 -4.19 -10.32
CA GLU A 270 -22.53 -2.73 -10.08
C GLU A 270 -21.16 -2.26 -9.65
N ASN A 271 -20.62 -2.91 -8.61
CA ASN A 271 -19.23 -2.72 -8.22
C ASN A 271 -18.42 -3.97 -8.49
N GLY A 272 -17.22 -3.83 -9.05
CA GLY A 272 -16.31 -4.96 -9.18
C GLY A 272 -15.94 -5.51 -7.80
N LEU A 273 -15.62 -4.63 -6.85
CA LEU A 273 -15.42 -4.96 -5.46
C LEU A 273 -15.99 -3.88 -4.52
N ASP A 274 -16.53 -4.31 -3.37
CA ASP A 274 -16.73 -3.49 -2.17
C ASP A 274 -15.68 -3.90 -1.12
N VAL A 275 -14.84 -2.96 -0.65
CA VAL A 275 -13.63 -3.29 0.12
C VAL A 275 -13.53 -2.55 1.45
N ASN A 276 -13.45 -3.33 2.53
CA ASN A 276 -13.26 -2.84 3.89
C ASN A 276 -11.79 -2.92 4.30
N GLN A 277 -11.21 -4.12 4.40
CA GLN A 277 -9.81 -4.26 4.79
C GLN A 277 -9.10 -5.55 4.36
N SER A 278 -7.76 -5.48 4.32
CA SER A 278 -6.88 -6.61 4.00
C SER A 278 -7.16 -7.21 2.63
N ILE A 279 -7.28 -6.34 1.62
CA ILE A 279 -7.53 -6.71 0.24
C ILE A 279 -6.26 -6.53 -0.60
N THR A 280 -6.02 -7.48 -1.50
CA THR A 280 -5.04 -7.32 -2.58
C THR A 280 -5.69 -7.71 -3.89
N VAL A 281 -5.72 -6.81 -4.86
CA VAL A 281 -6.18 -7.06 -6.23
C VAL A 281 -5.01 -6.79 -7.17
N GLU A 282 -4.59 -7.82 -7.90
CA GLU A 282 -3.47 -7.72 -8.82
C GLU A 282 -3.73 -8.39 -10.18
N ASP A 283 -3.12 -7.82 -11.22
CA ASP A 283 -3.11 -8.40 -12.58
C ASP A 283 -4.52 -8.72 -13.11
N SER A 284 -5.57 -8.03 -12.64
CA SER A 284 -6.97 -8.35 -12.89
C SER A 284 -7.65 -7.33 -13.81
N TYR A 285 -8.77 -7.73 -14.41
CA TYR A 285 -9.56 -6.93 -15.35
C TYR A 285 -10.98 -6.76 -14.82
N ILE A 286 -11.38 -5.51 -14.57
CA ILE A 286 -12.73 -5.14 -14.13
C ILE A 286 -13.33 -4.23 -15.21
N HIS A 287 -14.45 -4.64 -15.78
CA HIS A 287 -15.04 -3.98 -16.95
C HIS A 287 -16.54 -4.29 -17.07
N ASP A 288 -17.22 -3.60 -17.98
CA ASP A 288 -18.63 -3.84 -18.33
C ASP A 288 -19.50 -3.95 -17.08
N LEU A 289 -19.42 -2.92 -16.22
CA LEU A 289 -20.15 -2.87 -14.95
C LEU A 289 -21.66 -2.72 -15.22
N TYR A 290 -22.48 -3.18 -14.29
CA TYR A 290 -23.89 -2.86 -14.30
C TYR A 290 -24.07 -1.37 -14.00
N ASN A 291 -24.35 -0.60 -15.05
CA ASN A 291 -24.57 0.85 -14.95
C ASN A 291 -26.02 1.17 -15.29
N SER A 292 -26.70 1.87 -14.37
CA SER A 292 -28.10 2.28 -14.51
C SER A 292 -28.25 3.70 -13.94
N SER A 293 -29.39 4.35 -14.17
CA SER A 293 -29.64 5.70 -13.64
C SER A 293 -29.62 5.78 -12.10
N GLU A 294 -29.79 4.65 -11.42
CA GLU A 294 -29.79 4.55 -9.96
C GLU A 294 -28.50 3.90 -9.43
N ALA A 295 -27.68 3.30 -10.30
CA ALA A 295 -26.49 2.57 -9.90
C ALA A 295 -25.34 3.52 -9.58
N HIS A 296 -24.56 3.18 -8.57
CA HIS A 296 -23.32 3.87 -8.24
C HIS A 296 -22.12 3.03 -8.68
N ALA A 297 -22.07 2.70 -9.97
CA ALA A 297 -21.13 1.71 -10.47
C ALA A 297 -19.66 2.14 -10.33
N ASP A 298 -18.90 1.37 -9.56
CA ASP A 298 -17.48 1.57 -9.27
C ASP A 298 -16.68 0.31 -9.61
N GLY A 299 -15.51 0.46 -10.22
CA GLY A 299 -14.61 -0.68 -10.38
C GLY A 299 -14.24 -1.29 -9.02
N ILE A 300 -13.81 -0.44 -8.08
CA ILE A 300 -13.54 -0.80 -6.68
C ILE A 300 -14.03 0.33 -5.76
N GLN A 301 -14.88 -0.01 -4.79
CA GLN A 301 -15.38 0.91 -3.76
C GLN A 301 -14.70 0.66 -2.41
N LEU A 302 -13.96 1.63 -1.89
CA LEU A 302 -13.39 1.58 -0.54
C LEU A 302 -14.41 2.08 0.50
N ALA A 303 -14.69 1.24 1.49
CA ALA A 303 -15.63 1.48 2.58
C ALA A 303 -14.96 1.39 3.96
N GLY A 304 -15.74 1.48 5.04
CA GLY A 304 -15.21 1.42 6.42
C GLY A 304 -14.94 -0.01 6.89
N HIS A 305 -14.04 -0.17 7.87
CA HIS A 305 -13.60 -1.48 8.34
C HIS A 305 -13.95 -1.74 9.82
N LEU A 306 -13.91 -3.00 10.22
CA LEU A 306 -14.02 -3.40 11.63
C LEU A 306 -12.65 -3.42 12.31
N GLU A 307 -12.54 -2.72 13.44
CA GLU A 307 -11.37 -2.77 14.32
C GLU A 307 -11.82 -2.89 15.77
N GLY A 308 -11.31 -3.91 16.47
CA GLY A 308 -11.67 -4.15 17.88
C GLY A 308 -13.15 -4.46 18.11
N GLY A 309 -13.88 -4.93 17.10
CA GLY A 309 -15.31 -5.22 17.16
C GLY A 309 -16.22 -4.01 16.93
N GLY A 310 -15.66 -2.84 16.58
CA GLY A 310 -16.41 -1.64 16.20
C GLY A 310 -16.10 -1.22 14.76
N PHE A 311 -17.04 -0.50 14.16
CA PHE A 311 -16.87 0.12 12.84
C PHE A 311 -15.96 1.35 12.93
N VAL A 312 -15.03 1.45 11.99
CA VAL A 312 -14.11 2.57 11.80
C VAL A 312 -14.23 3.07 10.37
N GLU A 313 -14.32 4.39 10.20
CA GLU A 313 -14.39 5.02 8.88
C GLU A 313 -13.09 4.78 8.08
N GLY A 314 -13.25 4.53 6.79
CA GLY A 314 -12.16 4.30 5.83
C GLY A 314 -11.65 2.86 5.78
N ALA A 315 -11.10 2.49 4.63
CA ALA A 315 -10.58 1.18 4.33
C ALA A 315 -9.16 1.01 4.90
N LYS A 316 -8.72 -0.23 5.07
CA LYS A 316 -7.41 -0.51 5.69
C LYS A 316 -6.63 -1.63 5.02
N ASN A 317 -5.35 -1.40 4.75
CA ASN A 317 -4.45 -2.38 4.13
C ASN A 317 -4.98 -2.89 2.79
N VAL A 318 -5.21 -1.98 1.84
CA VAL A 318 -5.68 -2.30 0.49
C VAL A 318 -4.55 -2.07 -0.51
N THR A 319 -4.34 -3.04 -1.40
CA THR A 319 -3.40 -2.92 -2.52
C THR A 319 -4.12 -3.24 -3.83
N ILE A 320 -4.12 -2.28 -4.75
CA ILE A 320 -4.70 -2.36 -6.09
C ILE A 320 -3.53 -2.14 -7.05
N ARG A 321 -3.01 -3.21 -7.65
CA ARG A 321 -1.79 -3.15 -8.46
C ARG A 321 -1.89 -3.80 -9.82
N HIS A 322 -1.43 -3.11 -10.86
CA HIS A 322 -1.31 -3.67 -12.21
C HIS A 322 -2.61 -4.30 -12.74
N ASN A 323 -3.74 -3.65 -12.45
CA ASN A 323 -5.04 -4.02 -12.96
C ASN A 323 -5.42 -3.17 -14.18
N THR A 324 -6.38 -3.63 -14.95
CA THR A 324 -7.18 -2.77 -15.83
C THR A 324 -8.56 -2.62 -15.20
N ILE A 325 -8.97 -1.39 -14.91
CA ILE A 325 -10.23 -1.11 -14.22
C ILE A 325 -10.96 -0.01 -14.98
N TYR A 326 -12.13 -0.34 -15.50
CA TYR A 326 -12.98 0.61 -16.21
C TYR A 326 -14.27 0.87 -15.44
N GLY A 327 -14.47 2.13 -15.07
CA GLY A 327 -15.71 2.62 -14.44
C GLY A 327 -16.79 2.90 -15.48
N VAL A 328 -17.12 1.91 -16.31
CA VAL A 328 -18.08 2.06 -17.42
C VAL A 328 -19.02 0.88 -17.51
N GLY A 329 -20.23 1.14 -18.02
CA GLY A 329 -21.16 0.10 -18.44
C GLY A 329 -20.76 -0.58 -19.75
N PRO A 330 -21.41 -1.69 -20.12
CA PRO A 330 -21.12 -2.44 -21.35
C PRO A 330 -21.35 -1.64 -22.63
N ASP A 331 -22.18 -0.60 -22.57
CA ASP A 331 -22.42 0.35 -23.66
C ASP A 331 -21.42 1.52 -23.70
N GLY A 332 -20.44 1.53 -22.79
CA GLY A 332 -19.48 2.61 -22.61
C GLY A 332 -20.01 3.81 -21.82
N SER A 333 -21.23 3.74 -21.26
CA SER A 333 -21.74 4.76 -20.35
C SER A 333 -20.83 4.91 -19.14
N LEU A 334 -20.57 6.14 -18.72
CA LEU A 334 -19.70 6.41 -17.57
C LEU A 334 -20.45 6.12 -16.26
N GLY A 335 -19.86 5.30 -15.40
CA GLY A 335 -20.34 5.06 -14.03
C GLY A 335 -19.87 6.15 -13.06
N THR A 336 -19.75 5.81 -11.78
CA THR A 336 -19.21 6.71 -10.76
C THR A 336 -17.70 6.82 -10.89
N SER A 337 -16.96 5.71 -10.83
CA SER A 337 -15.49 5.72 -10.89
C SER A 337 -14.86 4.38 -11.30
N ALA A 338 -13.57 4.38 -11.64
CA ALA A 338 -12.81 3.14 -11.66
C ALA A 338 -12.44 2.73 -10.22
N ILE A 339 -12.07 3.69 -9.37
CA ILE A 339 -11.84 3.48 -7.94
C ILE A 339 -12.45 4.67 -7.19
N ILE A 340 -13.33 4.40 -6.23
CA ILE A 340 -13.81 5.38 -5.26
C ILE A 340 -13.20 5.09 -3.90
N SER A 341 -12.83 6.16 -3.19
CA SER A 341 -12.10 6.10 -1.94
C SER A 341 -12.52 7.23 -1.02
N ASN A 342 -12.40 6.97 0.29
CA ASN A 342 -12.65 7.93 1.35
C ASN A 342 -11.32 8.26 2.06
N PRO A 343 -10.39 9.04 1.45
CA PRO A 343 -9.03 9.18 2.00
C PRO A 343 -8.99 9.64 3.45
N ARG A 344 -9.96 10.47 3.86
CA ARG A 344 -10.22 10.79 5.26
C ARG A 344 -10.71 9.55 6.04
N GLY A 345 -9.77 8.70 6.44
CA GLY A 345 -10.01 7.46 7.20
C GLY A 345 -9.19 6.30 6.65
N ASP A 346 -8.97 6.30 5.34
CA ASP A 346 -8.20 5.27 4.66
C ASP A 346 -6.76 5.17 5.19
N THR A 347 -6.33 3.94 5.48
CA THR A 347 -5.01 3.67 6.06
C THR A 347 -4.30 2.56 5.29
N ASN A 348 -3.07 2.83 4.86
CA ASN A 348 -2.21 1.92 4.12
C ASN A 348 -2.87 1.43 2.82
N ILE A 349 -3.19 2.39 1.95
CA ILE A 349 -3.71 2.16 0.60
C ILE A 349 -2.57 2.30 -0.40
N LEU A 350 -2.50 1.36 -1.35
CA LEU A 350 -1.60 1.44 -2.49
C LEU A 350 -2.38 1.21 -3.78
N ILE A 351 -2.42 2.22 -4.64
CA ILE A 351 -2.95 2.17 -5.99
C ILE A 351 -1.75 2.34 -6.93
N GLU A 352 -1.28 1.25 -7.53
CA GLU A 352 0.00 1.24 -8.25
C GLU A 352 -0.06 0.59 -9.63
N ALA A 353 0.51 1.24 -10.64
CA ALA A 353 0.72 0.66 -11.96
C ALA A 353 -0.54 0.12 -12.65
N ASN A 354 -1.73 0.67 -12.35
CA ASN A 354 -2.98 0.26 -12.98
C ASN A 354 -3.25 1.02 -14.28
N LEU A 355 -4.03 0.44 -15.19
CA LEU A 355 -4.71 1.14 -16.27
C LEU A 355 -6.14 1.45 -15.85
N LEU A 356 -6.46 2.73 -15.70
CA LEU A 356 -7.75 3.20 -15.19
C LEU A 356 -8.43 4.06 -16.25
N ALA A 357 -9.75 3.92 -16.42
CA ALA A 357 -10.52 4.80 -17.30
C ALA A 357 -11.99 4.87 -16.90
N GLY A 358 -12.68 5.90 -17.40
CA GLY A 358 -14.12 6.06 -17.20
C GLY A 358 -14.49 6.63 -15.83
N GLY A 359 -15.78 6.55 -15.51
CA GLY A 359 -16.38 7.20 -14.34
C GLY A 359 -16.67 8.69 -14.54
N ALA A 360 -17.41 9.26 -13.59
CA ALA A 360 -17.51 10.70 -13.40
C ALA A 360 -16.11 11.29 -13.14
N TYR A 361 -15.39 10.69 -12.19
CA TYR A 361 -13.93 10.80 -12.04
C TYR A 361 -13.35 9.39 -12.03
N THR A 362 -12.20 9.19 -12.67
CA THR A 362 -11.60 7.85 -12.74
C THR A 362 -11.10 7.36 -11.38
N LEU A 363 -10.42 8.22 -10.62
CA LEU A 363 -10.12 8.00 -9.20
C LEU A 363 -10.85 9.06 -8.37
N TYR A 364 -11.90 8.65 -7.66
CA TYR A 364 -12.75 9.57 -6.93
C TYR A 364 -12.46 9.49 -5.42
N CYS A 365 -11.89 10.56 -4.86
CA CYS A 365 -11.70 10.71 -3.43
C CYS A 365 -12.81 11.60 -2.85
N ASP A 366 -14.00 11.04 -2.65
CA ASP A 366 -15.24 11.79 -2.35
C ASP A 366 -15.24 12.49 -0.97
N ARG A 367 -14.41 12.01 -0.03
CA ARG A 367 -14.16 12.62 1.28
C ARG A 367 -12.72 13.14 1.37
N PRO A 368 -12.47 14.39 0.93
CA PRO A 368 -11.12 14.94 0.89
C PRO A 368 -10.49 15.06 2.29
N GLY A 369 -9.21 14.74 2.35
CA GLY A 369 -8.36 14.81 3.53
C GLY A 369 -7.31 13.71 3.51
N ALA A 370 -6.08 14.02 3.92
CA ALA A 370 -4.95 13.10 3.80
C ALA A 370 -5.19 11.74 4.50
N GLY A 371 -5.10 10.65 3.73
CA GLY A 371 -5.03 9.30 4.24
C GLY A 371 -3.71 9.01 4.96
N ILE A 372 -3.67 7.90 5.70
CA ILE A 372 -2.44 7.48 6.41
C ILE A 372 -1.69 6.48 5.54
N ALA A 373 -0.54 6.87 4.99
CA ALA A 373 0.25 6.02 4.08
C ALA A 373 -0.53 5.58 2.83
N TYR A 374 -1.36 6.48 2.31
CA TYR A 374 -2.07 6.35 1.05
C TYR A 374 -1.17 6.78 -0.12
N ARG A 375 -1.05 5.92 -1.13
CA ARG A 375 -0.11 6.10 -2.25
C ARG A 375 -0.77 5.80 -3.58
N VAL A 376 -0.63 6.72 -4.53
CA VAL A 376 -1.11 6.61 -5.92
C VAL A 376 0.08 6.75 -6.87
N ILE A 377 0.61 5.64 -7.35
CA ILE A 377 1.95 5.58 -7.97
C ILE A 377 1.91 4.92 -9.35
N ASP A 378 2.57 5.52 -10.35
CA ASP A 378 2.81 4.93 -11.67
C ASP A 378 1.56 4.44 -12.42
N ASN A 379 0.37 4.98 -12.13
CA ASN A 379 -0.87 4.58 -12.80
C ASN A 379 -1.01 5.28 -14.15
N HIS A 380 -1.62 4.56 -15.10
CA HIS A 380 -1.99 5.04 -16.41
C HIS A 380 -3.49 5.36 -16.44
N PHE A 381 -3.82 6.64 -16.65
CA PHE A 381 -5.19 7.13 -16.77
C PHE A 381 -5.53 7.28 -18.26
N SER A 382 -6.43 6.44 -18.78
CA SER A 382 -6.71 6.35 -20.20
C SER A 382 -7.91 7.20 -20.63
N THR A 383 -7.75 7.85 -21.78
CA THR A 383 -8.79 8.63 -22.46
C THR A 383 -9.72 7.79 -23.32
N ARG A 384 -9.66 6.46 -23.21
CA ARG A 384 -10.41 5.49 -24.04
C ARG A 384 -11.91 5.75 -24.08
N PHE A 385 -12.52 6.15 -22.96
CA PHE A 385 -13.97 6.34 -22.85
C PHE A 385 -14.38 7.81 -22.67
N SER A 386 -13.43 8.69 -22.37
CA SER A 386 -13.65 10.13 -22.27
C SER A 386 -12.35 10.88 -22.60
N PRO A 387 -12.40 11.99 -23.35
CA PRO A 387 -11.22 12.82 -23.62
C PRO A 387 -10.58 13.39 -22.35
N SER A 388 -11.32 13.45 -21.24
CA SER A 388 -10.85 13.91 -19.93
C SER A 388 -10.52 12.76 -18.96
N VAL A 389 -10.34 11.53 -19.48
CA VAL A 389 -10.20 10.26 -18.72
C VAL A 389 -11.51 9.82 -18.06
N GLY A 390 -12.07 10.65 -17.17
CA GLY A 390 -13.44 10.57 -16.66
C GLY A 390 -14.33 11.66 -17.27
N ALA A 391 -15.60 11.76 -16.88
CA ALA A 391 -16.49 12.82 -17.35
C ALA A 391 -15.99 14.21 -16.96
N PHE A 392 -15.51 14.34 -15.73
CA PHE A 392 -15.06 15.60 -15.12
C PHE A 392 -13.54 15.67 -14.93
N GLY A 393 -12.85 14.54 -15.03
CA GLY A 393 -11.39 14.49 -14.96
C GLY A 393 -10.85 13.13 -14.52
N PRO A 394 -9.52 13.01 -14.42
CA PRO A 394 -8.88 11.78 -13.95
C PRO A 394 -9.08 11.55 -12.45
N THR A 395 -9.18 12.62 -11.65
CA THR A 395 -9.31 12.52 -10.20
C THR A 395 -10.13 13.67 -9.60
N ASP A 396 -10.69 13.46 -8.41
CA ASP A 396 -11.20 14.52 -7.53
C ASP A 396 -10.79 14.22 -6.08
N GLY A 397 -10.44 15.23 -5.29
CA GLY A 397 -10.15 15.12 -3.84
C GLY A 397 -8.88 14.37 -3.42
N CYS A 398 -8.07 13.85 -4.35
CA CYS A 398 -6.89 13.03 -4.05
C CYS A 398 -5.56 13.84 -3.97
N ALA A 399 -5.65 15.17 -3.90
CA ALA A 399 -4.52 16.10 -4.02
C ALA A 399 -3.57 16.12 -2.81
N ASP A 400 -3.91 15.48 -1.71
CA ASP A 400 -3.08 15.46 -0.49
C ASP A 400 -2.27 14.17 -0.34
N GLU A 401 -2.50 13.17 -1.20
CA GLU A 401 -1.87 11.85 -1.11
C GLU A 401 -0.48 11.79 -1.75
N GLU A 402 0.33 10.82 -1.33
CA GLU A 402 1.62 10.55 -1.96
C GLU A 402 1.39 10.08 -3.41
N ARG A 403 1.79 10.92 -4.37
CA ARG A 403 1.62 10.67 -5.80
C ARG A 403 2.92 10.84 -6.56
N SER A 404 3.16 9.94 -7.52
CA SER A 404 4.30 10.03 -8.43
C SER A 404 4.09 9.16 -9.65
N GLY A 405 4.60 9.60 -10.80
CA GLY A 405 4.65 8.79 -12.03
C GLY A 405 3.30 8.47 -12.68
N ASN A 406 2.19 9.02 -12.18
CA ASN A 406 0.89 8.86 -12.82
C ASN A 406 0.83 9.65 -14.12
N VAL A 407 0.41 8.99 -15.21
CA VAL A 407 0.41 9.55 -16.56
C VAL A 407 -0.90 9.30 -17.28
N VAL A 408 -1.24 10.18 -18.22
CA VAL A 408 -2.29 9.94 -19.20
C VAL A 408 -1.77 8.86 -20.16
N HIS A 409 -2.48 7.74 -20.27
CA HIS A 409 -2.00 6.53 -20.94
C HIS A 409 -1.56 6.80 -22.38
N GLU A 410 -2.37 7.52 -23.14
CA GLU A 410 -2.16 7.73 -24.58
C GLU A 410 -1.05 8.74 -24.90
N THR A 411 -0.72 9.63 -23.96
CA THR A 411 0.20 10.76 -24.23
C THR A 411 1.48 10.72 -23.39
N GLY A 412 1.49 9.96 -22.28
CA GLY A 412 2.55 10.00 -21.28
C GLY A 412 2.62 11.30 -20.48
N ALA A 413 1.68 12.22 -20.66
CA ALA A 413 1.62 13.47 -19.91
C ALA A 413 1.31 13.19 -18.43
N ALA A 414 1.92 13.94 -17.51
CA ALA A 414 1.62 13.78 -16.09
C ALA A 414 0.14 14.10 -15.80
N VAL A 415 -0.49 13.25 -14.97
CA VAL A 415 -1.85 13.49 -14.49
C VAL A 415 -1.83 14.56 -13.41
N ARG A 416 -2.74 15.53 -13.51
CA ARG A 416 -2.99 16.51 -12.46
C ARG A 416 -4.08 16.00 -11.53
N PHE A 417 -3.88 16.24 -10.25
CA PHE A 417 -4.75 15.80 -9.15
C PHE A 417 -5.49 17.00 -8.52
N ASP A 418 -5.59 18.12 -9.25
CA ASP A 418 -6.04 19.42 -8.76
C ASP A 418 -7.55 19.65 -8.87
#